data_AF-A0A6B1F9J2-F1
#
_entry.id   AF-A0A6B1F9J2-F1
#
_cell.length_a   1.000
_cell.length_b   1.000
_cell.length_c   1.000
_cell.angle_alpha   90.00
_cell.angle_beta   90.00
_cell.angle_gamma   90.00
#
_symmetry.space_group_name_H-M   'P 1'
#
loop_
_entity.id
_entity.type
_entity.pdbx_description
1 polymer ?
#
loop_
_entity_poly.entity_id
_entity_poly.type
_entity_poly.pdbx_seq_one_letter_code
_entity_poly.pdbx_strand_id
1 'polypeptide(L)'
;MNPRGRLPATLLNAPQLRSKIIVEIGIDPHRSRDACFSPCRKYRYVLWRRFPAADGLDPDHLNPVVFIMLNPSKADNKENDTTMDRVESITESWGYNSVLVCNLFAYIESKSDKLLKVNDPVGPKNEEAIDW
;
A
#
# COMPACT_ATOMS: atom_id res chain seq x y z
N MET A 1 -11.25 -35.88 17.28
CA MET A 1 -9.93 -35.43 16.80
C MET A 1 -9.77 -35.86 15.36
N ASN A 2 -9.55 -34.91 14.43
CA ASN A 2 -9.29 -35.19 13.03
C ASN A 2 -8.00 -34.44 12.64
N PRO A 3 -6.94 -35.12 12.16
CA PRO A 3 -5.67 -34.50 11.82
C PRO A 3 -5.75 -33.92 10.40
N ARG A 4 -5.13 -32.75 10.19
CA ARG A 4 -5.14 -31.92 8.95
C ARG A 4 -6.37 -31.00 8.88
N GLY A 5 -6.27 -29.87 9.57
CA GLY A 5 -7.19 -28.75 9.45
C GLY A 5 -7.09 -28.09 8.07
N ARG A 6 -7.74 -28.67 7.05
CA ARG A 6 -8.15 -27.90 5.87
C ARG A 6 -9.39 -27.11 6.25
N LEU A 7 -9.30 -25.79 6.06
CA LEU A 7 -10.45 -24.91 6.16
C LEU A 7 -11.56 -25.37 5.18
N PRO A 8 -12.84 -25.28 5.57
CA PRO A 8 -13.95 -25.73 4.75
C PRO A 8 -14.05 -24.92 3.46
N ALA A 9 -14.42 -25.59 2.36
CA ALA A 9 -14.52 -25.01 1.01
C ALA A 9 -15.52 -23.84 0.89
N THR A 10 -16.36 -23.62 1.91
CA THR A 10 -17.26 -22.46 2.00
C THR A 10 -16.54 -21.14 2.30
N LEU A 11 -15.26 -21.17 2.72
CA LEU A 11 -14.42 -19.96 2.83
C LEU A 11 -13.73 -19.58 1.49
N LEU A 12 -13.76 -20.45 0.47
CA LEU A 12 -13.22 -20.14 -0.86
C LEU A 12 -14.19 -19.37 -1.76
N ASN A 13 -15.48 -19.28 -1.39
CA ASN A 13 -16.54 -18.64 -2.19
C ASN A 13 -17.20 -17.47 -1.47
N ALA A 14 -16.48 -16.77 -0.58
CA ALA A 14 -16.94 -15.47 -0.12
C ALA A 14 -16.92 -14.51 -1.33
N PRO A 15 -18.08 -14.00 -1.79
CA PRO A 15 -18.12 -13.05 -2.89
C PRO A 15 -17.36 -11.81 -2.46
N GLN A 16 -16.20 -11.61 -3.10
CA GLN A 16 -15.41 -10.39 -3.15
C GLN A 16 -15.38 -9.64 -1.82
N LEU A 17 -14.28 -9.82 -1.08
CA LEU A 17 -13.68 -8.69 -0.37
C LEU A 17 -13.34 -7.64 -1.44
N ARG A 18 -14.37 -7.00 -2.02
CA ARG A 18 -14.22 -5.87 -2.92
C ARG A 18 -13.40 -4.92 -2.10
N SER A 19 -12.19 -4.71 -2.56
CA SER A 19 -11.21 -3.79 -2.03
C SER A 19 -11.81 -2.39 -1.92
N LYS A 20 -12.65 -2.15 -0.90
CA LYS A 20 -13.05 -0.81 -0.44
C LYS A 20 -11.79 0.05 -0.26
N ILE A 21 -10.74 -0.61 0.21
CA ILE A 21 -9.41 -0.09 0.55
C ILE A 21 -8.75 0.67 -0.62
N ILE A 22 -8.92 0.23 -1.87
CA ILE A 22 -8.18 0.84 -2.98
C ILE A 22 -8.97 2.01 -3.59
N VAL A 23 -10.29 1.88 -3.74
CA VAL A 23 -11.10 2.91 -4.43
C VAL A 23 -11.53 4.06 -3.52
N GLU A 24 -11.82 3.82 -2.23
CA GLU A 24 -12.31 4.88 -1.32
C GLU A 24 -11.21 5.90 -0.94
N ILE A 25 -9.94 5.49 -0.97
CA ILE A 25 -8.78 6.33 -0.62
C ILE A 25 -8.18 7.02 -1.87
N GLY A 26 -8.74 6.77 -3.06
CA GLY A 26 -8.32 7.41 -4.31
C GLY A 26 -7.14 6.75 -5.02
N ILE A 27 -6.94 5.43 -4.83
CA ILE A 27 -6.00 4.62 -5.59
C ILE A 27 -6.78 3.85 -6.68
N ASP A 28 -6.16 3.70 -7.85
CA ASP A 28 -6.66 2.81 -8.91
C ASP A 28 -5.81 1.52 -8.95
N PRO A 29 -6.34 0.36 -8.50
CA PRO A 29 -5.58 -0.90 -8.44
C PRO A 29 -5.18 -1.41 -9.82
N HIS A 30 -5.83 -0.93 -10.88
CA HIS A 30 -5.53 -1.33 -12.24
C HIS A 30 -4.27 -0.63 -12.77
N ARG A 31 -3.78 0.40 -12.07
CA ARG A 31 -2.49 1.03 -12.40
C ARG A 31 -1.35 0.22 -11.76
N SER A 32 -0.26 0.07 -12.51
CA SER A 32 0.97 -0.50 -11.97
C SER A 32 1.56 0.35 -10.85
N ARG A 33 1.30 1.66 -10.85
CA ARG A 33 1.71 2.61 -9.81
C ARG A 33 0.61 3.63 -9.56
N ASP A 34 0.37 3.92 -8.28
CA ASP A 34 -0.46 5.05 -7.89
C ASP A 34 -0.06 5.59 -6.51
N ALA A 35 -0.59 6.75 -6.16
CA ALA A 35 -0.28 7.43 -4.91
C ALA A 35 -1.37 8.41 -4.52
N CYS A 36 -1.80 8.37 -3.27
CA CYS A 36 -2.76 9.32 -2.73
C CYS A 36 -2.06 10.42 -1.93
N PHE A 37 -2.31 11.67 -2.31
CA PHE A 37 -1.74 12.85 -1.67
C PHE A 37 -2.82 13.80 -1.16
N SER A 38 -2.47 14.58 -0.15
CA SER A 38 -3.18 15.83 0.15
C SER A 38 -3.17 16.80 -1.04
N PRO A 39 -4.16 17.73 -1.15
CA PRO A 39 -4.17 18.75 -2.20
C PRO A 39 -2.91 19.63 -2.23
N CYS A 40 -2.30 19.88 -1.07
CA CYS A 40 -1.06 20.65 -0.97
C CYS A 40 0.22 19.83 -1.25
N ARG A 41 0.08 18.52 -1.50
CA ARG A 41 1.15 17.55 -1.76
C ARG A 41 2.22 17.42 -0.68
N LYS A 42 2.04 18.01 0.50
CA LYS A 42 2.94 17.83 1.65
C LYS A 42 2.75 16.49 2.35
N TYR A 43 1.55 15.93 2.22
CA TYR A 43 1.18 14.66 2.81
C TYR A 43 0.93 13.61 1.72
N ARG A 44 1.51 12.42 1.89
CA ARG A 44 1.22 11.21 1.12
C ARG A 44 0.63 10.15 2.04
N TYR A 45 -0.62 9.80 1.79
CA TYR A 45 -1.36 8.87 2.63
C TYR A 45 -0.99 7.44 2.27
N VAL A 46 -0.96 7.13 0.96
CA VAL A 46 -0.77 5.77 0.45
C VAL A 46 0.12 5.76 -0.80
N LEU A 47 0.93 4.72 -0.98
CA LEU A 47 1.48 4.31 -2.28
C LEU A 47 0.96 2.93 -2.68
N TRP A 48 0.71 2.75 -3.96
CA TRP A 48 0.33 1.47 -4.56
C TRP A 48 1.33 1.06 -5.62
N ARG A 49 1.69 -0.24 -5.63
CA ARG A 49 2.47 -0.88 -6.69
C ARG A 49 1.88 -2.22 -7.06
N ARG A 50 1.95 -2.54 -8.35
CA ARG A 50 1.73 -3.86 -8.93
C ARG A 50 2.88 -4.14 -9.91
N PHE A 51 3.39 -5.37 -9.91
CA PHE A 51 4.56 -5.73 -10.69
C PHE A 51 4.23 -6.22 -12.11
N PRO A 52 5.17 -6.13 -13.07
CA PRO A 52 4.98 -6.68 -14.42
C PRO A 52 4.79 -8.20 -14.46
N ALA A 53 5.35 -8.96 -13.52
CA ALA A 53 5.03 -10.39 -13.40
C ALA A 53 3.55 -10.63 -13.02
N ALA A 54 2.88 -9.60 -12.49
CA ALA A 54 1.44 -9.57 -12.32
C ALA A 54 0.70 -9.11 -13.58
N ASP A 55 1.35 -8.51 -14.58
CA ASP A 55 0.72 -8.12 -15.83
C ASP A 55 0.36 -9.40 -16.61
N GLY A 56 -0.94 -9.70 -16.65
CA GLY A 56 -1.48 -10.99 -17.13
C GLY A 56 -2.10 -11.86 -16.03
N LEU A 57 -1.86 -11.54 -14.75
CA LEU A 57 -2.72 -12.02 -13.67
C LEU A 57 -4.07 -11.31 -13.75
N ASP A 58 -5.12 -12.07 -13.48
CA ASP A 58 -6.46 -11.54 -13.27
C ASP A 58 -6.37 -10.32 -12.33
N PRO A 59 -6.85 -9.12 -12.75
CA PRO A 59 -6.90 -7.95 -11.89
C PRO A 59 -7.65 -8.19 -10.57
N ASP A 60 -8.54 -9.19 -10.52
CA ASP A 60 -9.23 -9.61 -9.31
C ASP A 60 -8.37 -10.51 -8.38
N HIS A 61 -7.14 -10.85 -8.79
CA HIS A 61 -6.20 -11.71 -8.07
C HIS A 61 -4.95 -10.97 -7.56
N LEU A 62 -5.15 -9.73 -7.08
CA LEU A 62 -4.10 -8.98 -6.40
C LEU A 62 -3.90 -9.51 -4.98
N ASN A 63 -2.64 -9.77 -4.60
CA ASN A 63 -2.25 -10.15 -3.24
C ASN A 63 -1.21 -9.14 -2.70
N PRO A 64 -1.65 -8.01 -2.13
CA PRO A 64 -0.72 -6.99 -1.69
C PRO A 64 -0.03 -7.36 -0.37
N VAL A 65 1.26 -7.02 -0.26
CA VAL A 65 1.93 -6.89 1.03
C VAL A 65 1.81 -5.46 1.52
N VAL A 66 1.41 -5.29 2.79
CA VAL A 66 1.31 -3.97 3.41
C VAL A 66 2.61 -3.62 4.13
N PHE A 67 3.16 -2.45 3.82
CA PHE A 67 4.27 -1.85 4.56
C PHE A 67 3.80 -0.57 5.26
N ILE A 68 4.11 -0.45 6.55
CA ILE A 68 3.79 0.74 7.37
C ILE A 68 5.09 1.50 7.64
N MET A 69 5.19 2.76 7.18
CA MET A 69 6.44 3.53 7.16
C MET A 69 6.32 4.96 7.74
N LEU A 70 7.44 5.68 7.92
CA LEU A 70 7.46 7.08 8.38
C LEU A 70 7.32 8.12 7.24
N ASN A 71 7.17 7.67 5.99
CA ASN A 71 7.09 8.48 4.78
C ASN A 71 8.32 9.30 4.29
N PRO A 72 9.59 8.85 4.50
CA PRO A 72 10.77 9.58 4.01
C PRO A 72 11.02 9.44 2.50
N SER A 73 10.34 8.48 1.85
CA SER A 73 10.44 8.20 0.43
C SER A 73 9.88 9.35 -0.42
N LYS A 74 10.48 9.61 -1.57
CA LYS A 74 9.99 10.58 -2.57
C LYS A 74 9.14 9.93 -3.67
N ALA A 75 8.94 8.62 -3.62
CA ALA A 75 8.15 7.90 -4.60
C ALA A 75 6.73 8.47 -4.75
N ASP A 76 6.20 8.41 -5.96
CA ASP A 76 4.87 8.93 -6.29
C ASP A 76 4.10 7.99 -7.22
N ASN A 77 3.12 8.49 -7.96
CA ASN A 77 2.34 7.69 -8.89
C ASN A 77 3.05 7.40 -10.23
N LYS A 78 4.28 7.88 -10.42
CA LYS A 78 5.05 7.74 -11.66
C LYS A 78 6.38 7.04 -11.41
N GLU A 79 7.11 7.47 -10.39
CA GLU A 79 8.49 7.05 -10.15
C GLU A 79 8.68 6.39 -8.79
N ASN A 80 9.62 5.45 -8.77
CA ASN A 80 10.15 4.85 -7.55
C ASN A 80 11.40 5.59 -7.09
N ASP A 81 11.72 5.41 -5.82
CA ASP A 81 13.05 5.63 -5.29
C ASP A 81 13.63 4.31 -4.77
N THR A 82 14.86 4.38 -4.25
CA THR A 82 15.58 3.21 -3.72
C THR A 82 14.85 2.50 -2.58
N THR A 83 13.96 3.18 -1.85
CA THR A 83 13.14 2.55 -0.82
C THR A 83 12.09 1.66 -1.47
N MET A 84 11.37 2.21 -2.46
CA MET A 84 10.38 1.44 -3.18
C MET A 84 11.00 0.28 -3.96
N ASP A 85 12.12 0.47 -4.67
CA ASP A 85 12.77 -0.63 -5.40
C ASP A 85 13.10 -1.83 -4.49
N ARG A 86 13.52 -1.54 -3.25
CA ARG A 86 13.79 -2.59 -2.25
C ARG A 86 12.52 -3.23 -1.73
N VAL A 87 11.48 -2.45 -1.46
CA VAL A 87 10.17 -2.96 -1.02
C VAL A 87 9.55 -3.87 -2.09
N GLU A 88 9.63 -3.47 -3.35
CA GLU A 88 9.17 -4.26 -4.50
C GLU A 88 9.93 -5.59 -4.57
N SER A 89 11.27 -5.55 -4.54
CA SER A 89 12.11 -6.75 -4.57
C SER A 89 11.85 -7.72 -3.41
N ILE A 90 11.67 -7.22 -2.18
CA ILE A 90 11.31 -8.05 -1.02
C ILE A 90 9.96 -8.71 -1.24
N THR A 91 8.98 -7.95 -1.70
CA THR A 91 7.61 -8.43 -1.93
C THR A 91 7.57 -9.53 -2.99
N GLU A 92 8.25 -9.31 -4.12
CA GLU A 92 8.38 -10.31 -5.18
C GLU A 92 9.07 -11.58 -4.67
N SER A 93 10.12 -11.45 -3.85
CA SER A 93 10.83 -12.60 -3.27
C SER A 93 9.96 -13.46 -2.34
N TRP A 94 8.88 -12.89 -1.80
CA TRP A 94 7.90 -13.61 -0.98
C TRP A 94 6.76 -14.23 -1.81
N GLY A 95 6.75 -14.03 -3.13
CA GLY A 95 5.72 -14.55 -4.04
C GLY A 95 4.43 -13.72 -4.08
N TYR A 96 4.48 -12.47 -3.64
CA TYR A 96 3.37 -11.52 -3.72
C TYR A 96 3.52 -10.61 -4.94
N ASN A 97 2.40 -10.10 -5.45
CA ASN A 97 2.33 -9.44 -6.75
C ASN A 97 2.05 -7.92 -6.69
N SER A 98 1.86 -7.39 -5.49
CA SER A 98 1.53 -5.98 -5.26
C SER A 98 1.96 -5.49 -3.88
N VAL A 99 2.04 -4.18 -3.73
CA VAL A 99 2.43 -3.48 -2.51
C VAL A 99 1.44 -2.37 -2.22
N LEU A 100 1.03 -2.32 -0.96
CA LEU A 100 0.35 -1.16 -0.38
C LEU A 100 1.27 -0.57 0.70
N VAL A 101 1.70 0.67 0.52
CA VAL A 101 2.41 1.41 1.57
C VAL A 101 1.45 2.35 2.25
N CYS A 102 1.42 2.27 3.57
CA CYS A 102 0.77 3.24 4.43
C CYS A 102 1.80 3.88 5.35
N ASN A 103 1.44 5.03 5.94
CA ASN A 103 2.40 5.79 6.74
C ASN A 103 1.87 6.07 8.14
N LEU A 104 2.72 5.89 9.15
CA LEU A 104 2.47 6.37 10.52
C LEU A 104 2.34 7.90 10.55
N PHE A 105 3.13 8.57 9.70
CA PHE A 105 3.10 10.02 9.51
C PHE A 105 2.97 10.31 8.02
N ALA A 106 1.87 10.93 7.57
CA ALA A 106 1.72 11.20 6.14
C ALA A 106 2.60 12.36 5.66
N TYR A 107 3.17 13.20 6.53
CA TYR A 107 4.03 14.28 6.08
C TYR A 107 5.31 13.72 5.42
N ILE A 108 5.61 14.16 4.20
CA ILE A 108 6.77 13.68 3.44
C ILE A 108 8.02 14.41 3.92
N GLU A 109 8.87 13.72 4.68
CA GLU A 109 10.16 14.26 5.11
C GLU A 109 11.21 13.15 5.25
N SER A 110 12.32 13.32 4.53
CA SER A 110 13.46 12.41 4.49
C SER A 110 14.22 12.29 5.81
N LYS A 111 14.14 13.30 6.68
CA LYS A 111 14.87 13.35 7.94
C LYS A 111 13.93 13.26 9.14
N SER A 112 14.08 12.22 9.95
CA SER A 112 13.25 11.98 11.13
C SER A 112 13.30 13.14 12.15
N ASP A 113 14.47 13.77 12.33
CA ASP A 113 14.65 14.92 13.23
C ASP A 113 13.85 16.16 12.79
N LYS A 114 13.62 16.32 11.48
CA LYS A 114 12.76 17.37 10.93
C LYS A 114 11.30 17.01 11.01
N LEU A 115 10.94 15.75 10.78
CA LEU A 115 9.57 15.26 10.88
C LEU A 115 8.98 15.52 12.29
N LEU A 116 9.78 15.31 13.33
CA LEU A 116 9.41 15.58 14.73
C LEU A 116 9.11 17.06 15.03
N LYS A 117 9.52 17.97 14.14
CA LYS A 117 9.29 19.42 14.28
C LYS A 117 8.11 19.91 13.45
N VAL A 118 7.48 19.03 12.66
CA VAL A 118 6.28 19.36 11.89
C VAL A 118 5.10 19.42 12.86
N ASN A 119 4.27 20.47 12.78
CA ASN A 119 3.14 20.69 13.68
C ASN A 119 2.11 19.56 13.62
N ASP A 120 1.80 19.10 12.42
CA ASP A 120 0.90 17.97 12.16
C ASP A 120 1.62 17.00 11.21
N PRO A 121 2.44 16.07 11.72
CA PRO A 121 3.16 15.11 10.89
C PRO A 121 2.26 13.95 10.45
N VAL A 122 1.18 13.67 11.20
CA VAL A 122 0.21 12.63 10.86
C VAL A 122 -0.58 13.06 9.63
N GLY A 123 -1.08 14.29 9.60
CA GLY A 123 -1.81 14.86 8.47
C GLY A 123 -3.32 14.58 8.52
N PRO A 124 -4.11 15.39 7.82
CA PRO A 124 -5.54 15.53 8.09
C PRO A 124 -6.43 14.34 7.69
N LYS A 125 -5.94 13.43 6.83
CA LYS A 125 -6.69 12.24 6.37
C LYS A 125 -5.94 10.93 6.55
N ASN A 126 -4.88 10.93 7.36
CA ASN A 126 -4.06 9.74 7.49
C ASN A 126 -4.75 8.63 8.27
N GLU A 127 -5.53 8.97 9.29
CA GLU A 127 -6.35 8.00 10.03
C GLU A 127 -7.34 7.29 9.10
N GLU A 128 -8.11 8.04 8.31
CA GLU A 128 -9.01 7.48 7.28
C GLU A 128 -8.28 6.54 6.31
N ALA A 129 -7.00 6.81 6.02
CA ALA A 129 -6.22 6.01 5.09
C ALA A 129 -5.67 4.70 5.67
N ILE A 130 -5.64 4.55 6.99
CA ILE A 130 -5.09 3.37 7.70
C ILE A 130 -6.11 2.64 8.59
N ASP A 131 -7.31 3.20 8.76
CA ASP A 131 -8.44 2.61 9.46
C ASP A 131 -9.19 1.67 8.50
N TRP A 132 -8.91 0.37 8.59
CA TRP A 132 -9.38 -0.68 7.66
C TRP A 132 -10.20 -1.76 8.34
#